data_AF-A0ABD5UW55-F1
#
_entry.id   AF-A0ABD5UW55-F1
#
_cell.length_a   1.000
_cell.length_b   1.000
_cell.length_c   1.000
_cell.angle_alpha   90.00
_cell.angle_beta   90.00
_cell.angle_gamma   90.00
#
_symmetry.space_group_name_H-M   'P 1'
#
loop_
_entity.id
_entity.type
_entity.pdbx_description
1 polymer ?
#
loop_
_entity_poly.entity_id
_entity_poly.type
_entity_poly.pdbx_seq_one_letter_code
_entity_poly.pdbx_strand_id
1 'polypeptide(L)'
;MDRRLGIGLALFVLGVTADVATTYVAIAHGPFVEGSPIGGRLIDRYGLVRGMIATKLAGMVLIAIPAVVADRDRDVVLAVMFGGVGVLSCLAAGYNLVRIAGA
;
A
#
# COMPACT_ATOMS: atom_id res chain seq x y z
N MET A 1 -0.09 23.04 7.35
CA MET A 1 0.06 21.58 7.23
C MET A 1 1.50 21.24 7.59
N ASP A 2 1.73 20.38 8.57
CA ASP A 2 3.09 19.99 8.98
C ASP A 2 3.82 19.36 7.78
N ARG A 3 5.07 19.77 7.53
CA ARG A 3 5.86 19.36 6.35
C ARG A 3 6.01 17.84 6.30
N ARG A 4 6.09 17.19 7.46
CA ARG A 4 6.20 15.72 7.59
C ARG A 4 4.91 15.03 7.13
N LEU A 5 3.76 15.58 7.51
CA LEU A 5 2.44 15.09 7.09
C LEU A 5 2.26 15.22 5.58
N GLY A 6 2.68 16.36 5.00
CA GLY A 6 2.62 16.60 3.56
C GLY A 6 3.46 15.60 2.75
N ILE A 7 4.68 15.29 3.21
CA ILE A 7 5.54 14.28 2.58
C ILE A 7 4.92 12.88 2.71
N GLY A 8 4.42 12.53 3.90
CA GLY A 8 3.75 11.25 4.13
C GLY A 8 2.55 11.06 3.20
N LEU A 9 1.70 12.08 3.07
CA LEU A 9 0.54 12.05 2.19
C LEU A 9 0.94 11.93 0.71
N ALA A 10 1.95 12.66 0.27
CA ALA A 10 2.45 12.56 -1.10
C ALA A 10 2.97 11.15 -1.41
N LEU A 11 3.76 10.57 -0.50
CA LEU A 11 4.26 9.20 -0.62
C LEU A 11 3.13 8.17 -0.62
N PHE A 12 2.09 8.38 0.20
CA PHE A 12 0.92 7.52 0.23
C PHE A 12 0.19 7.52 -1.11
N VAL A 13 -0.12 8.71 -1.64
CA VAL A 13 -0.83 8.84 -2.92
C VAL A 13 -0.01 8.24 -4.06
N LEU A 14 1.29 8.56 -4.14
CA LEU A 14 2.20 8.01 -5.15
C LEU A 14 2.29 6.49 -5.06
N GLY A 15 2.57 5.97 -3.87
CA GLY A 15 2.76 4.55 -3.65
C GLY A 15 1.50 3.74 -3.95
N VAL A 16 0.34 4.18 -3.44
CA VAL A 16 -0.94 3.49 -3.70
C VAL A 16 -1.27 3.54 -5.18
N THR A 17 -1.09 4.68 -5.85
CA THR A 17 -1.39 4.79 -7.28
C THR A 17 -0.48 3.89 -8.12
N ALA A 18 0.82 3.87 -7.82
CA ALA A 18 1.79 3.01 -8.49
C ALA A 18 1.49 1.51 -8.27
N ASP A 19 1.14 1.13 -7.05
CA ASP A 19 0.81 -0.25 -6.70
C ASP A 19 -0.46 -0.74 -7.40
N VAL A 20 -1.52 0.08 -7.38
CA VAL A 20 -2.79 -0.21 -8.08
C VAL A 20 -2.54 -0.34 -9.59
N ALA A 21 -1.83 0.61 -10.19
CA ALA A 21 -1.56 0.61 -11.63
C ALA A 21 -0.73 -0.62 -12.05
N THR A 22 0.33 -0.92 -11.33
CA THR A 22 1.20 -2.08 -11.64
C THR A 22 0.50 -3.41 -11.42
N THR A 23 -0.34 -3.52 -10.40
CA THR A 23 -1.19 -4.70 -10.16
C THR A 23 -2.19 -4.90 -11.29
N TYR A 24 -2.84 -3.83 -11.76
CA TYR A 24 -3.74 -3.90 -12.92
C TYR A 24 -3.01 -4.35 -14.19
N VAL A 25 -1.84 -3.77 -14.48
CA VAL A 25 -1.02 -4.14 -15.64
C VAL A 25 -0.59 -5.60 -15.56
N ALA A 26 -0.15 -6.06 -14.38
CA ALA A 26 0.32 -7.41 -14.20
C ALA A 26 -0.81 -8.46 -14.31
N ILE A 27 -2.05 -8.12 -13.93
CA ILE A 27 -3.24 -8.95 -14.17
C ILE A 27 -3.61 -9.00 -15.65
N ALA A 28 -3.47 -7.87 -16.35
CA ALA A 28 -3.76 -7.81 -17.78
C ALA A 28 -2.73 -8.59 -18.63
N HIS A 29 -1.49 -8.78 -18.13
CA HIS A 29 -0.40 -9.42 -18.87
C HIS A 29 -0.20 -10.92 -18.55
N GLY A 30 -0.99 -11.54 -17.67
CA GLY A 30 -0.89 -12.99 -17.41
C GLY A 30 -1.52 -13.42 -16.08
N PRO A 31 -1.41 -14.71 -15.70
CA PRO A 31 -1.95 -15.21 -14.44
C PRO A 31 -1.21 -14.58 -13.26
N PHE A 32 -1.80 -13.53 -12.71
CA PHE A 32 -1.27 -12.83 -11.55
C PHE A 32 -1.37 -13.74 -10.33
N VAL A 33 -0.25 -14.35 -9.96
CA VAL A 33 -0.14 -15.10 -8.71
C VAL A 33 0.25 -14.09 -7.63
N GLU A 34 -0.75 -13.59 -6.93
CA GLU A 34 -0.54 -12.72 -5.78
C GLU A 34 0.20 -13.52 -4.70
N GLY A 35 1.44 -13.13 -4.42
CA GLY A 35 2.32 -13.86 -3.49
C GLY A 35 1.86 -13.82 -2.03
N SER A 36 0.90 -12.95 -1.70
CA SER A 36 0.28 -12.85 -0.38
C SER A 36 -1.02 -13.67 -0.34
N PRO A 37 -1.08 -14.80 0.42
CA PRO A 37 -2.31 -15.60 0.54
C PRO A 37 -3.45 -14.84 1.24
N ILE A 38 -3.15 -13.75 1.95
CA ILE A 38 -4.16 -12.86 2.55
C ILE A 38 -4.66 -11.84 1.52
N GLY A 39 -3.75 -11.25 0.75
CA GLY A 39 -4.06 -10.30 -0.32
C GLY A 39 -4.96 -10.91 -1.39
N GLY A 40 -4.57 -12.10 -1.89
CA GLY A 40 -5.36 -12.84 -2.88
C GLY A 40 -6.78 -13.17 -2.40
N ARG A 41 -6.95 -13.61 -1.15
CA ARG A 41 -8.29 -13.87 -0.58
C ARG A 41 -9.15 -12.61 -0.47
N LEU A 42 -8.55 -11.46 -0.18
CA LEU A 42 -9.25 -10.18 -0.11
C LEU A 42 -9.66 -9.69 -1.50
N ILE A 43 -8.78 -9.86 -2.49
CA ILE A 43 -9.03 -9.51 -3.89
C ILE A 43 -10.08 -10.43 -4.52
N ASP A 44 -10.02 -11.74 -4.29
CA ASP A 44 -11.03 -12.69 -4.75
C ASP A 44 -12.41 -12.41 -4.16
N ARG A 45 -12.46 -11.98 -2.89
CA ARG A 45 -13.72 -11.77 -2.17
C ARG A 45 -14.38 -10.42 -2.46
N TYR A 46 -13.59 -9.35 -2.61
CA TYR A 46 -14.10 -7.99 -2.73
C TYR A 46 -13.87 -7.36 -4.11
N GLY A 47 -13.14 -8.05 -4.99
CA GLY A 47 -12.62 -7.51 -6.24
C GLY A 47 -11.34 -6.71 -6.02
N LEU A 48 -10.58 -6.49 -7.10
CA LEU A 48 -9.23 -5.93 -7.05
C LEU A 48 -9.13 -4.62 -6.27
N VAL A 49 -9.97 -3.65 -6.64
CA VAL A 49 -9.92 -2.28 -6.10
C VAL A 49 -10.28 -2.28 -4.62
N ARG A 50 -11.35 -2.97 -4.22
CA ARG A 50 -11.81 -3.00 -2.83
C ARG A 50 -10.88 -3.84 -1.95
N GLY A 51 -10.36 -4.95 -2.47
CA GLY A 51 -9.36 -5.78 -1.80
C GLY A 51 -8.07 -5.03 -1.52
N MET A 52 -7.56 -4.26 -2.50
CA MET A 52 -6.41 -3.39 -2.30
C MET A 52 -6.68 -2.28 -1.29
N ILE A 53 -7.83 -1.60 -1.37
CA ILE A 53 -8.16 -0.55 -0.39
C ILE A 53 -8.19 -1.14 1.03
N ALA A 54 -8.77 -2.33 1.19
CA ALA A 54 -8.82 -3.01 2.48
C ALA A 54 -7.43 -3.41 3.01
N THR A 55 -6.52 -3.89 2.16
CA THR A 55 -5.14 -4.21 2.59
C THR A 55 -4.33 -2.96 2.96
N LYS A 56 -4.53 -1.84 2.26
CA LYS A 56 -3.91 -0.55 2.64
C LYS A 56 -4.47 -0.01 3.95
N LEU A 57 -5.78 -0.12 4.18
CA LEU A 57 -6.42 0.24 5.45
C LEU A 57 -5.89 -0.62 6.61
N ALA A 58 -5.80 -1.94 6.41
CA ALA A 58 -5.22 -2.84 7.40
C ALA A 58 -3.76 -2.49 7.70
N GLY A 59 -2.96 -2.17 6.67
CA GLY A 59 -1.58 -1.71 6.81
C GLY A 59 -1.48 -0.39 7.59
N MET A 60 -2.37 0.57 7.32
CA MET A 60 -2.42 1.83 8.06
C MET A 60 -2.71 1.61 9.54
N VAL A 61 -3.71 0.77 9.86
CA VAL A 61 -4.03 0.43 11.26
C VAL A 61 -2.86 -0.27 11.95
N LEU A 62 -2.22 -1.23 11.28
CA LEU A 62 -1.06 -1.93 11.82
C LEU A 62 0.11 -0.98 12.13
N ILE A 63 0.39 -0.03 11.24
CA ILE A 63 1.45 0.97 11.41
C ILE A 63 1.07 2.04 12.45
N ALA A 64 -0.23 2.31 12.63
CA ALA A 64 -0.72 3.26 13.63
C ALA A 64 -0.54 2.75 15.07
N ILE A 65 -0.72 1.45 15.29
CA ILE A 65 -0.72 0.84 16.64
C ILE A 65 0.55 1.21 17.43
N PRO A 66 1.79 1.01 16.93
CA PRO A 66 3.00 1.39 17.65
C PRO A 66 3.10 2.89 17.92
N ALA A 67 2.66 3.73 16.98
CA ALA A 67 2.76 5.19 17.09
C ALA A 67 1.79 5.75 18.14
N VAL A 68 0.59 5.16 18.25
CA VAL A 68 -0.40 5.47 19.29
C VAL A 68 0.07 4.96 20.65
N VAL A 69 0.62 3.75 20.72
CA VAL A 69 1.19 3.17 21.96
C VAL A 69 2.36 4.01 22.49
N ALA A 70 3.12 4.65 21.59
CA ALA A 70 4.22 5.55 21.94
C ALA A 70 3.77 6.98 22.31
N ASP A 71 2.47 7.21 22.50
CA ASP A 71 1.84 8.49 22.85
C ASP A 71 2.31 9.67 22.00
N ARG A 72 2.45 9.43 20.69
CA ARG A 72 2.89 10.46 19.74
C ARG A 72 1.74 11.35 19.32
N ASP A 73 2.07 12.61 19.02
CA ASP A 73 1.14 13.57 18.45
C ASP A 73 0.42 13.02 17.21
N ARG A 74 -0.86 13.38 17.05
CA ARG A 74 -1.71 12.87 15.96
C ARG A 74 -1.10 13.10 14.58
N ASP A 75 -0.43 14.23 14.37
CA ASP A 75 0.23 14.54 13.10
C ASP A 75 1.43 13.63 12.81
N VAL A 76 2.15 13.20 13.86
CA VAL A 76 3.26 12.25 13.73
C VAL A 76 2.73 10.86 13.41
N VAL A 77 1.67 10.43 14.11
CA VAL A 77 0.99 9.15 13.85
C VAL A 77 0.53 9.09 12.39
N LEU A 78 -0.16 10.14 11.92
CA LEU A 78 -0.64 10.22 10.54
C LEU A 78 0.51 10.24 9.52
N ALA A 79 1.58 11.01 9.75
CA ALA A 79 2.72 11.06 8.86
C ALA A 79 3.41 9.68 8.73
N VAL A 80 3.53 8.94 9.84
CA VAL A 80 4.09 7.59 9.87
C VAL A 80 3.17 6.58 9.19
N MET A 81 1.85 6.66 9.40
CA MET A 81 0.87 5.81 8.71
C MET A 81 0.93 6.00 7.20
N PHE A 82 0.82 7.25 6.74
CA PHE A 82 0.82 7.57 5.31
C PHE A 82 2.18 7.24 4.67
N GLY A 83 3.29 7.63 5.32
CA GLY A 83 4.63 7.33 4.83
C GLY A 83 4.92 5.83 4.78
N GLY A 84 4.60 5.09 5.84
CA GLY A 84 4.84 3.64 5.92
C GLY A 84 4.06 2.86 4.88
N VAL A 85 2.76 3.14 4.74
CA VAL A 85 1.94 2.48 3.71
C VAL A 85 2.35 2.92 2.30
N GLY A 86 2.71 4.18 2.10
CA GLY A 86 3.24 4.67 0.82
C GLY A 86 4.50 3.91 0.39
N VAL A 87 5.47 3.77 1.29
CA VAL A 87 6.72 3.04 1.03
C VAL A 87 6.45 1.56 0.71
N LEU A 88 5.63 0.88 1.51
CA LEU A 88 5.26 -0.52 1.25
C LEU A 88 4.57 -0.69 -0.10
N SER A 89 3.74 0.28 -0.49
CA SER A 89 3.06 0.28 -1.78
C SER A 89 4.03 0.50 -2.94
N CYS A 90 5.02 1.40 -2.80
CA CYS A 90 6.08 1.56 -3.79
C CYS A 90 6.92 0.28 -3.96
N LEU A 91 7.24 -0.43 -2.88
CA LEU A 91 7.97 -1.69 -2.94
C LEU A 91 7.17 -2.78 -3.65
N ALA A 92 5.87 -2.89 -3.35
CA ALA A 92 4.97 -3.81 -4.05
C ALA A 92 4.87 -3.47 -5.55
N ALA A 93 4.75 -2.18 -5.89
CA ALA A 93 4.76 -1.72 -7.26
C ALA A 93 6.08 -2.07 -7.99
N GLY A 94 7.22 -1.86 -7.33
CA GLY A 94 8.53 -2.24 -7.85
C GLY A 94 8.64 -3.75 -8.08
N TYR A 95 8.14 -4.57 -7.15
CA TYR A 95 8.09 -6.02 -7.32
C TYR A 95 7.24 -6.41 -8.54
N ASN A 96 6.06 -5.81 -8.70
CA ASN A 96 5.19 -6.04 -9.86
C ASN A 96 5.88 -5.63 -11.16
N LEU A 97 6.57 -4.48 -11.19
CA LEU A 97 7.31 -4.02 -12.37
C LEU A 97 8.46 -4.96 -12.75
N VAL A 98 9.24 -5.43 -11.78
CA VAL A 98 10.31 -6.42 -12.02
C VAL A 98 9.72 -7.71 -12.58
N ARG A 99 8.58 -8.14 -12.06
CA ARG A 99 7.87 -9.33 -12.56
C ARG A 99 7.34 -9.14 -13.98
N ILE A 100 6.81 -7.97 -14.31
CA ILE A 100 6.35 -7.64 -15.67
C ILE A 100 7.53 -7.55 -16.64
N ALA A 101 8.66 -6.95 -16.23
CA ALA A 101 9.83 -6.74 -17.08
C ALA A 101 10.69 -7.99 -17.28
N GLY A 102 10.53 -9.02 -16.44
CA GLY A 102 11.23 -10.30 -16.51
C GLY A 102 10.32 -11.49 -16.88
N ALA A 103 9.12 -11.23 -17.41
CA ALA A 103 8.22 -12.22 -18.00
C ALA A 103 8.39 -12.29 -19.51
#